data_AF-A0AAV2Q3N1-F1
#
_entry.id   AF-A0AAV2Q3N1-F1
#
_cell.length_a   1.000
_cell.length_b   1.000
_cell.length_c   1.000
_cell.angle_alpha   90.00
_cell.angle_beta   90.00
_cell.angle_gamma   90.00
#
_symmetry.space_group_name_H-M   'P 1'
#
loop_
_entity.id
_entity.type
_entity.pdbx_description
1 polymer ?
#
loop_
_entity_poly.entity_id
_entity_poly.type
_entity_poly.pdbx_seq_one_letter_code
_entity_poly.pdbx_strand_id
1 'polypeptide(L)'
;MAEKVRQDLVEEARKFLLNPKVLTEKDENKRAFLMKKGLTEEEINVAFSMVPKNMMMSHSASSPSFGPPVPYIPQQPSSRWSQVRDYANLVLILSGASYGIHYIYKCYIGPLLTGHREKSVEESMIELQHSVATVLKDVQNTLSTLEQTLSAQTIKIQIINVENTSATD
;
A
#
# COMPACT_ATOMS: atom_id res chain seq x y z
N MET A 1 -61.63 -3.09 21.29
CA MET A 1 -61.79 -2.03 20.26
C MET A 1 -60.54 -2.07 19.41
N ALA A 2 -60.62 -2.43 18.14
CA ALA A 2 -59.46 -2.42 17.25
C ALA A 2 -59.12 -0.96 16.96
N GLU A 3 -58.12 -0.43 17.67
CA GLU A 3 -57.62 0.92 17.44
C GLU A 3 -57.07 1.00 16.02
N LYS A 4 -57.65 1.91 15.24
CA LYS A 4 -57.32 2.09 13.83
C LYS A 4 -55.86 2.57 13.74
N VAL A 5 -54.99 1.77 13.11
CA VAL A 5 -53.58 2.10 12.87
C VAL A 5 -53.45 3.51 12.32
N ARG A 6 -52.74 4.38 13.05
CA ARG A 6 -52.56 5.79 12.68
C ARG A 6 -51.42 5.90 11.67
N GLN A 7 -51.79 5.94 10.39
CA GLN A 7 -50.84 5.93 9.27
C GLN A 7 -49.82 7.06 9.35
N ASP A 8 -50.22 8.25 9.83
CA ASP A 8 -49.31 9.41 9.96
C ASP A 8 -48.12 9.13 10.89
N LEU A 9 -48.35 8.42 12.00
CA LEU A 9 -47.30 8.06 12.96
C LEU A 9 -46.43 6.91 12.46
N VAL A 10 -47.04 5.96 11.74
CA VAL A 10 -46.30 4.88 11.07
C VAL A 10 -45.35 5.47 10.01
N GLU A 11 -45.78 6.50 9.28
CA GLU A 11 -44.92 7.19 8.32
C GLU A 11 -43.78 7.98 9.00
N GLU A 12 -44.05 8.66 10.12
CA GLU A 12 -43.01 9.34 10.92
C GLU A 12 -41.99 8.32 11.45
N ALA A 13 -42.47 7.19 11.96
CA ALA A 13 -41.63 6.08 12.41
C ALA A 13 -40.79 5.51 11.27
N ARG A 14 -41.37 5.33 10.07
CA ARG A 14 -40.62 4.89 8.89
C ARG A 14 -39.50 5.87 8.53
N LYS A 15 -39.78 7.18 8.54
CA LYS A 15 -38.76 8.23 8.29
C LYS A 15 -37.65 8.19 9.35
N PHE A 16 -38.00 7.98 10.62
CA PHE A 16 -37.04 7.79 11.71
C PHE A 16 -36.16 6.57 11.49
N LEU A 17 -36.75 5.42 11.13
CA LEU A 17 -36.03 4.17 10.87
C LEU A 17 -35.11 4.23 9.64
N LEU A 18 -35.36 5.13 8.69
CA LEU A 18 -34.50 5.37 7.52
C LEU A 18 -33.33 6.33 7.79
N ASN A 19 -33.29 6.98 8.97
CA ASN A 19 -32.23 7.92 9.30
C ASN A 19 -30.90 7.19 9.53
N PRO A 20 -29.78 7.60 8.88
CA PRO A 20 -28.48 6.93 9.02
C PRO A 20 -27.99 6.79 10.47
N LYS A 21 -28.29 7.76 11.34
CA LYS A 21 -27.91 7.69 12.76
C LYS A 21 -28.72 6.66 13.55
N VAL A 22 -29.93 6.36 13.09
CA VAL A 22 -30.85 5.42 13.73
C VAL A 22 -30.65 4.02 13.18
N LEU A 23 -30.24 3.88 11.92
CA LEU A 23 -29.94 2.59 11.31
C LEU A 23 -28.82 1.83 12.05
N THR A 24 -27.83 2.55 12.56
CA THR A 24 -26.71 1.99 13.34
C THR A 24 -27.07 1.60 14.77
N GLU A 25 -28.21 2.06 15.29
CA GLU A 25 -28.68 1.70 16.62
C GLU A 25 -29.20 0.25 16.68
N LYS A 26 -29.34 -0.28 17.90
CA LYS A 26 -29.96 -1.59 18.12
C LYS A 26 -31.47 -1.52 17.90
N ASP A 27 -32.06 -2.59 17.39
CA ASP A 27 -33.51 -2.63 17.12
C ASP A 27 -34.35 -2.48 18.39
N GLU A 28 -33.85 -2.96 19.53
CA GLU A 28 -34.46 -2.78 20.86
C GLU A 28 -34.59 -1.29 21.21
N ASN A 29 -33.52 -0.51 20.98
CA ASN A 29 -33.50 0.94 21.23
C ASN A 29 -34.46 1.69 20.31
N LYS A 30 -34.52 1.30 19.04
CA LYS A 30 -35.44 1.87 18.04
C LYS A 30 -36.90 1.63 18.44
N ARG A 31 -37.24 0.40 18.86
CA ARG A 31 -38.58 0.04 19.33
C ARG A 31 -38.95 0.80 20.60
N ALA A 32 -38.06 0.86 21.59
CA ALA A 32 -38.29 1.61 22.83
C ALA A 32 -38.52 3.11 22.58
N PHE A 33 -37.78 3.70 21.64
CA PHE A 33 -37.97 5.10 21.25
C PHE A 33 -39.36 5.35 20.63
N LEU A 34 -39.81 4.47 19.74
CA LEU A 34 -41.13 4.58 19.11
C LEU A 34 -42.27 4.35 20.11
N MET A 35 -42.10 3.43 21.08
CA MET A 35 -43.08 3.26 22.17
C MET A 35 -43.16 4.50 23.05
N LYS A 36 -42.02 5.12 23.39
CA LYS A 36 -41.98 6.39 24.14
C LYS A 36 -42.61 7.54 23.37
N LYS A 37 -42.55 7.51 22.04
CA LYS A 37 -43.19 8.47 21.14
C LYS A 37 -44.72 8.28 21.09
N GLY A 38 -45.25 7.20 21.68
CA GLY A 38 -46.69 6.93 21.77
C GLY A 38 -47.22 6.03 20.64
N LEU A 39 -46.35 5.27 19.98
CA LEU A 39 -46.76 4.23 19.04
C LEU A 39 -47.04 2.93 19.77
N THR A 40 -48.06 2.21 19.31
CA THR A 40 -48.35 0.85 19.77
C THR A 40 -47.43 -0.17 19.09
N GLU A 41 -47.30 -1.36 19.66
CA GLU A 41 -46.40 -2.39 19.13
C GLU A 41 -46.79 -2.82 17.71
N GLU A 42 -48.08 -2.77 17.41
CA GLU A 42 -48.69 -3.04 16.12
C GLU A 42 -48.26 -1.98 15.10
N GLU A 43 -48.36 -0.69 15.43
CA GLU A 43 -47.91 0.43 14.60
C GLU A 43 -46.40 0.33 14.33
N ILE A 44 -45.62 -0.03 15.34
CA ILE A 44 -44.18 -0.23 15.23
C ILE A 44 -43.86 -1.37 14.26
N ASN A 45 -44.50 -2.53 14.40
CA ASN A 45 -44.26 -3.66 13.50
C ASN A 45 -44.63 -3.32 12.04
N VAL A 46 -45.71 -2.57 11.83
CA VAL A 46 -46.07 -2.08 10.49
C VAL A 46 -44.97 -1.15 9.95
N ALA A 47 -44.47 -0.19 10.74
CA ALA A 47 -43.39 0.71 10.33
C ALA A 47 -42.10 -0.05 9.97
N PHE A 48 -41.70 -1.04 10.78
CA PHE A 48 -40.54 -1.89 10.49
C PHE A 48 -40.73 -2.77 9.24
N SER A 49 -41.96 -3.22 8.96
CA SER A 49 -42.26 -4.01 7.76
C SER A 49 -42.15 -3.20 6.46
N MET A 50 -42.38 -1.89 6.54
CA MET A 50 -42.29 -0.96 5.40
C MET A 50 -40.84 -0.56 5.07
N VAL A 51 -39.90 -0.75 6.01
CA VAL A 51 -38.48 -0.47 5.77
C VAL A 51 -37.82 -1.68 5.13
N PRO A 52 -37.07 -1.51 4.03
CA PRO A 52 -36.46 -2.65 3.36
C PRO A 52 -35.38 -3.29 4.26
N LYS A 53 -35.53 -4.60 4.49
CA LYS A 53 -34.66 -5.39 5.39
C LYS A 53 -33.19 -5.42 4.95
N ASN A 54 -32.88 -5.09 3.70
CA ASN A 54 -31.50 -4.94 3.21
C ASN A 54 -30.74 -3.78 3.88
N MET A 55 -31.46 -2.79 4.40
CA MET A 55 -30.90 -1.60 5.05
C MET A 55 -30.74 -1.80 6.56
N MET A 56 -31.47 -2.75 7.14
CA MET A 56 -31.43 -3.12 8.56
C MET A 56 -30.49 -4.30 8.85
N MET A 57 -29.93 -4.95 7.82
CA MET A 57 -29.04 -6.10 7.94
C MET A 57 -27.57 -5.67 8.06
N SER A 58 -27.22 -5.04 9.17
CA SER A 58 -25.88 -5.11 9.73
C SER A 58 -26.04 -5.49 11.19
N HIS A 59 -25.35 -6.55 11.63
CA HIS A 59 -25.29 -7.04 13.01
C HIS A 59 -26.31 -8.11 13.45
N SER A 60 -26.57 -9.14 12.64
CA SER A 60 -27.09 -10.41 13.18
C SER A 60 -26.35 -11.60 12.60
N ALA A 61 -25.15 -11.85 13.11
CA ALA A 61 -24.50 -13.15 12.99
C ALA A 61 -25.01 -14.07 14.11
N SER A 62 -25.32 -15.32 13.73
CA SER A 62 -25.51 -16.52 14.56
C SER A 62 -26.63 -16.52 15.63
N SER A 63 -27.74 -17.20 15.34
CA SER A 63 -28.58 -17.91 16.33
C SER A 63 -29.38 -19.02 15.61
N PRO A 64 -29.46 -20.26 16.12
CA PRO A 64 -30.30 -21.29 15.54
C PRO A 64 -31.74 -21.08 16.03
N SER A 65 -32.61 -20.53 15.18
CA SER A 65 -34.01 -20.27 15.53
C SER A 65 -34.92 -21.36 14.99
N PHE A 66 -35.62 -22.05 15.89
CA PHE A 66 -36.85 -22.79 15.62
C PHE A 66 -37.94 -21.77 15.23
N GLY A 67 -38.07 -21.50 13.93
CA GLY A 67 -39.10 -20.64 13.35
C GLY A 67 -39.74 -21.31 12.13
N PRO A 68 -40.91 -20.81 11.67
CA PRO A 68 -41.58 -21.34 10.49
C PRO A 68 -40.65 -21.28 9.26
N PRO A 69 -40.75 -22.21 8.31
CA PRO A 69 -39.77 -22.38 7.25
C PRO A 69 -39.62 -21.10 6.45
N VAL A 70 -38.46 -20.45 6.62
CA VAL A 70 -38.02 -19.36 5.74
C VAL A 70 -37.94 -19.91 4.32
N PRO A 71 -38.48 -19.19 3.31
CA PRO A 71 -38.29 -19.58 1.92
C PRO A 71 -36.78 -19.66 1.66
N TYR A 72 -36.30 -20.87 1.39
CA TYR A 72 -34.94 -21.09 0.95
C TYR A 72 -34.77 -20.31 -0.35
N ILE A 73 -34.14 -19.14 -0.28
CA ILE A 73 -33.65 -18.46 -1.48
C ILE A 73 -32.58 -19.40 -2.01
N PRO A 74 -32.78 -20.02 -3.20
CA PRO A 74 -31.75 -20.88 -3.75
C PRO A 74 -30.49 -20.04 -3.90
N GLN A 75 -29.44 -20.40 -3.17
CA GLN A 75 -28.10 -19.90 -3.42
C GLN A 75 -27.86 -20.11 -4.90
N GLN A 76 -27.80 -19.02 -5.67
CA GLN A 76 -27.56 -19.11 -7.10
C GLN A 76 -26.31 -19.96 -7.29
N PRO A 77 -26.33 -20.99 -8.15
CA PRO A 77 -25.16 -21.82 -8.37
C PRO A 77 -24.04 -20.87 -8.76
N SER A 78 -22.96 -20.89 -7.97
CA SER A 78 -21.80 -20.03 -8.21
C SER A 78 -21.31 -20.34 -9.63
N SER A 79 -21.70 -19.50 -10.59
CA SER A 79 -21.28 -19.64 -11.96
C SER A 79 -19.76 -19.57 -11.98
N ARG A 80 -19.09 -20.32 -12.87
CA ARG A 80 -17.62 -20.33 -12.94
C ARG A 80 -17.06 -18.91 -13.10
N TRP A 81 -17.83 -18.01 -13.69
CA TRP A 81 -17.49 -16.59 -13.76
C TRP A 81 -17.53 -15.91 -12.38
N SER A 82 -18.50 -16.20 -11.50
CA SER A 82 -18.44 -15.68 -10.12
C SER A 82 -17.15 -16.12 -9.42
N GLN A 83 -16.80 -17.40 -9.52
CA GLN A 83 -15.59 -17.94 -8.89
C GLN A 83 -14.31 -17.25 -9.40
N VAL A 84 -14.19 -17.06 -10.71
CA VAL A 84 -13.03 -16.36 -11.30
C VAL A 84 -12.95 -14.91 -10.83
N ARG A 85 -14.08 -14.19 -10.75
CA ARG A 85 -14.10 -12.81 -10.24
C ARG A 85 -13.69 -12.76 -8.77
N ASP A 86 -14.16 -13.71 -7.97
CA ASP A 86 -13.87 -13.77 -6.54
C ASP A 86 -12.38 -14.06 -6.30
N TYR A 87 -11.77 -14.97 -7.08
CA TYR A 87 -10.32 -15.18 -7.06
C TYR A 87 -9.54 -13.97 -7.57
N ALA A 88 -10.00 -13.29 -8.62
CA ALA A 88 -9.32 -12.08 -9.11
C ALA A 88 -9.32 -10.96 -8.06
N ASN A 89 -10.44 -10.74 -7.37
CA ASN A 89 -10.53 -9.80 -6.26
C ASN A 89 -9.59 -10.21 -5.11
N LEU A 90 -9.55 -11.49 -4.75
CA LEU A 90 -8.66 -11.99 -3.71
C LEU A 90 -7.20 -11.76 -4.06
N VAL A 91 -6.78 -12.10 -5.28
CA VAL A 91 -5.40 -11.91 -5.77
C VAL A 91 -5.04 -10.44 -5.82
N LEU A 92 -5.96 -9.55 -6.23
CA LEU A 92 -5.75 -8.11 -6.25
C LEU A 92 -5.48 -7.57 -4.84
N ILE A 93 -6.30 -7.98 -3.86
CA ILE A 93 -6.13 -7.59 -2.45
C ILE A 93 -4.83 -8.15 -1.88
N LEU A 94 -4.52 -9.42 -2.12
CA LEU A 94 -3.29 -10.05 -1.64
C LEU A 94 -2.05 -9.37 -2.24
N SER A 95 -2.08 -9.08 -3.54
CA SER A 95 -0.99 -8.40 -4.25
C SER A 95 -0.80 -6.99 -3.71
N GLY A 96 -1.89 -6.23 -3.55
CA GLY A 96 -1.86 -4.88 -2.97
C GLY A 96 -1.34 -4.87 -1.53
N ALA A 97 -1.80 -5.80 -0.69
CA ALA A 97 -1.33 -5.94 0.69
C ALA A 97 0.15 -6.31 0.74
N SER A 98 0.58 -7.29 -0.08
CA SER A 98 1.99 -7.72 -0.14
C SER A 98 2.90 -6.59 -0.62
N TYR A 99 2.50 -5.86 -1.66
CA TYR A 99 3.24 -4.71 -2.17
C TYR A 99 3.29 -3.57 -1.15
N GLY A 100 2.18 -3.30 -0.46
CA GLY A 100 2.12 -2.31 0.62
C GLY A 100 3.07 -2.67 1.78
N ILE A 101 3.06 -3.92 2.23
CA ILE A 101 3.97 -4.42 3.26
C ILE A 101 5.42 -4.33 2.80
N HIS A 102 5.72 -4.70 1.54
CA HIS A 102 7.05 -4.57 0.96
C HIS A 102 7.53 -3.11 0.92
N TYR A 103 6.64 -2.17 0.57
CA TYR A 103 6.94 -0.74 0.54
C TYR A 103 7.20 -0.19 1.94
N ILE A 104 6.36 -0.52 2.92
CA ILE A 104 6.56 -0.15 4.33
C ILE A 104 7.85 -0.77 4.87
N TYR A 105 8.16 -2.01 4.52
CA TYR A 105 9.40 -2.66 4.91
C TYR A 105 10.63 -1.89 4.41
N LYS A 106 10.64 -1.51 3.13
CA LYS A 106 11.73 -0.71 2.54
C LYS A 106 11.80 0.70 3.12
N CYS A 107 10.67 1.40 3.26
CA CYS A 107 10.64 2.81 3.68
C CYS A 107 10.71 3.02 5.19
N TYR A 108 10.27 2.06 6.00
CA TYR A 108 10.13 2.25 7.45
C TYR A 108 11.09 1.36 8.22
N ILE A 109 11.17 0.07 7.90
CA ILE A 109 12.13 -0.84 8.53
C ILE A 109 13.55 -0.61 7.99
N GLY A 110 13.68 -0.23 6.72
CA GLY A 110 14.94 0.24 6.13
C GLY A 110 15.65 1.27 7.00
N PRO A 111 15.13 2.49 7.18
CA PRO A 111 15.79 3.52 7.99
C PRO A 111 15.81 3.21 9.50
N LEU A 112 14.88 2.39 10.01
CA LEU A 112 14.82 2.07 11.44
C LEU A 112 15.82 0.98 11.87
N LEU A 113 16.07 -0.04 11.03
CA LEU A 113 17.12 -1.05 11.26
C LEU A 113 18.48 -0.63 10.68
N THR A 114 18.46 0.16 9.60
CA THR A 114 19.65 0.79 9.00
C THR A 114 19.88 2.16 9.63
N GLY A 115 19.76 2.24 10.96
CA GLY A 115 20.49 3.26 11.68
C GLY A 115 21.96 3.12 11.29
N HIS A 116 22.46 4.05 10.46
CA HIS A 116 23.87 4.20 10.07
C HIS A 116 24.40 3.52 8.77
N ARG A 117 23.62 3.41 7.68
CA ARG A 117 24.21 3.23 6.31
C ARG A 117 23.45 3.96 5.19
N GLU A 118 23.59 5.28 5.15
CA GLU A 118 23.72 6.04 3.90
C GLU A 118 25.20 6.27 3.53
N LYS A 119 26.12 5.41 4.02
CA LYS A 119 27.55 5.46 3.65
C LYS A 119 27.83 4.95 2.22
N SER A 120 26.91 5.14 1.28
CA SER A 120 27.14 4.80 -0.13
C SER A 120 27.17 6.01 -1.05
N VAL A 121 26.73 7.19 -0.60
CA VAL A 121 26.86 8.45 -1.38
C VAL A 121 28.06 9.26 -0.90
N GLU A 122 28.40 9.18 0.39
CA GLU A 122 29.58 9.86 0.96
C GLU A 122 30.90 9.12 0.64
N GLU A 123 30.89 7.78 0.55
CA GLU A 123 32.07 7.01 0.09
C GLU A 123 32.40 7.30 -1.37
N SER A 124 31.40 7.54 -2.24
CA SER A 124 31.66 7.94 -3.63
C SER A 124 32.38 9.29 -3.72
N MET A 125 32.18 10.19 -2.75
CA MET A 125 32.88 11.48 -2.73
C MET A 125 34.33 11.34 -2.22
N ILE A 126 34.56 10.47 -1.24
CA ILE A 126 35.91 10.21 -0.70
C ILE A 126 36.75 9.37 -1.68
N GLU A 127 36.13 8.41 -2.37
CA GLU A 127 36.77 7.58 -3.39
C GLU A 127 37.13 8.38 -4.66
N LEU A 128 36.28 9.34 -5.05
CA LEU A 128 36.60 10.28 -6.14
C LEU A 128 37.79 11.20 -5.78
N GLN A 129 37.89 11.68 -4.54
CA GLN A 129 39.04 12.49 -4.11
C GLN A 129 40.34 11.69 -4.12
N HIS A 130 40.31 10.43 -3.65
CA HIS A 130 41.49 9.57 -3.66
C HIS A 130 41.88 9.17 -5.10
N SER A 131 40.91 8.91 -5.98
CA SER A 131 41.17 8.61 -7.39
C SER A 131 41.79 9.79 -8.14
N VAL A 132 41.31 11.02 -7.93
CA VAL A 132 41.90 12.21 -8.57
C VAL A 132 43.34 12.46 -8.07
N ALA A 133 43.59 12.33 -6.77
CA ALA A 133 44.93 12.46 -6.21
C ALA A 133 45.89 11.38 -6.73
N THR A 134 45.41 10.14 -6.87
CA THR A 134 46.19 9.01 -7.40
C THR A 134 46.52 9.21 -8.87
N VAL A 135 45.54 9.61 -9.70
CA VAL A 135 45.76 9.88 -11.12
C VAL A 135 46.74 11.04 -11.32
N LEU A 136 46.63 12.11 -10.53
CA LEU A 136 47.59 13.22 -10.60
C LEU A 136 49.01 12.79 -10.22
N LYS A 137 49.15 11.89 -9.24
CA LYS A 137 50.43 11.32 -8.86
C LYS A 137 50.99 10.42 -9.95
N ASP A 138 50.15 9.64 -10.62
CA ASP A 138 50.55 8.79 -11.75
C ASP A 138 50.95 9.63 -12.98
N VAL A 139 50.27 10.75 -13.25
CA VAL A 139 50.68 11.70 -14.29
C VAL A 139 52.02 12.36 -13.96
N GLN A 140 52.27 12.75 -12.70
CA GLN A 140 53.59 13.25 -12.31
C GLN A 140 54.69 12.20 -12.43
N ASN A 141 54.42 10.97 -11.98
CA ASN A 141 55.38 9.87 -12.08
C ASN A 141 55.69 9.55 -13.55
N THR A 142 54.69 9.51 -14.43
CA THR A 142 54.90 9.26 -15.86
C THR A 142 55.64 10.41 -16.53
N LEU A 143 55.36 11.68 -16.19
CA LEU A 143 56.14 12.82 -16.67
C LEU A 143 57.61 12.75 -16.21
N SER A 144 57.87 12.44 -14.94
CA SER A 144 59.25 12.27 -14.45
C SER A 144 59.97 11.10 -15.11
N THR A 145 59.26 10.01 -15.38
CA THR A 145 59.79 8.83 -16.10
C THR A 145 60.07 9.18 -17.55
N LEU A 146 59.22 10.01 -18.18
CA LEU A 146 59.45 10.52 -19.51
C LEU A 146 60.63 11.49 -19.55
N GLU A 147 60.81 12.38 -18.58
CA GLU A 147 62.00 13.23 -18.52
C GLU A 147 63.29 12.41 -18.31
N GLN A 148 63.24 11.40 -17.43
CA GLN A 148 64.36 10.46 -17.27
C GLN A 148 64.62 9.68 -18.56
N THR A 149 63.58 9.24 -19.26
CA THR A 149 63.72 8.50 -20.51
C THR A 149 64.19 9.41 -21.65
N LEU A 150 63.74 10.67 -21.70
CA LEU A 150 64.18 11.66 -22.68
C LEU A 150 65.64 12.04 -22.43
N SER A 151 66.06 12.29 -21.19
CA SER A 151 67.48 12.54 -20.88
C SER A 151 68.35 11.32 -21.23
N ALA A 152 67.89 10.11 -20.92
CA ALA A 152 68.59 8.89 -21.29
C ALA A 152 68.61 8.63 -22.81
N GLN A 153 67.53 8.95 -23.53
CA GLN A 153 67.47 8.82 -24.99
C GLN A 153 68.28 9.91 -25.70
N THR A 154 68.27 11.14 -25.23
CA THR A 154 69.12 12.22 -25.76
C THR A 154 70.59 11.85 -25.61
N ILE A 155 71.00 11.26 -24.48
CA ILE A 155 72.36 10.76 -24.30
C ILE A 155 72.66 9.62 -25.30
N LYS A 156 71.74 8.68 -25.52
CA LYS A 156 71.95 7.60 -26.50
C LYS A 156 72.06 8.12 -27.94
N ILE A 157 71.23 9.09 -28.34
CA ILE A 157 71.30 9.71 -29.67
C ILE A 157 72.62 10.51 -29.83
N GLN A 158 73.06 11.20 -28.79
CA GLN A 158 74.37 11.90 -28.79
C GLN A 158 75.53 10.92 -28.92
N ILE A 159 75.53 9.81 -28.18
CA ILE A 159 76.57 8.78 -28.25
C ILE A 159 76.62 8.12 -29.64
N ILE A 160 75.45 7.74 -30.19
CA ILE A 160 75.36 7.14 -31.54
C ILE A 160 75.82 8.13 -32.62
N ASN A 161 75.49 9.41 -32.48
CA ASN A 161 75.93 10.43 -33.42
C ASN A 161 77.45 10.65 -33.34
N VAL A 162 78.03 10.67 -32.14
CA VAL A 162 79.49 10.76 -31.92
C VAL A 162 80.21 9.55 -32.51
N GLU A 163 79.72 8.33 -32.28
CA GLU A 163 80.32 7.08 -32.79
C GLU A 163 80.35 7.04 -34.32
N ASN A 164 79.26 7.45 -34.98
CA ASN A 164 79.19 7.52 -36.44
C ASN A 164 80.09 8.61 -37.03
N THR A 165 80.36 9.70 -36.30
CA THR A 165 81.23 10.78 -36.80
C THR A 165 82.73 10.39 -36.72
N SER A 166 83.10 9.54 -35.76
CA SER A 166 84.46 8.99 -35.61
C SER A 166 84.80 7.82 -36.55
N ALA A 167 83.81 7.30 -37.29
CA ALA A 167 84.00 6.19 -38.22
C ALA A 167 84.24 6.65 -39.68
N THR A 168 84.26 7.96 -39.93
CA THR A 168 84.39 8.57 -41.26
C THR A 168 85.62 9.47 -41.45
N ASP A 169 86.59 9.42 -40.54
CA ASP A 169 87.92 10.04 -40.70
C ASP A 169 89.00 8.93 -40.75
#